data_AF-A0A2V9C626-F1
#
_entry.id   AF-A0A2V9C626-F1
#
_cell.length_a   1.000
_cell.length_b   1.000
_cell.length_c   1.000
_cell.angle_alpha   90.00
_cell.angle_beta   90.00
_cell.angle_gamma   90.00
#
_symmetry.space_group_name_H-M   'P 1'
#
loop_
_entity.id
_entity.type
_entity.pdbx_description
1 polymer ?
#
loop_
_entity_poly.entity_id
_entity_poly.type
_entity_poly.pdbx_seq_one_letter_code
_entity_poly.pdbx_strand_id
1 'polypeptide(L)'
;MRFKTPACVYTRRCNSKSVSSAAIFALAVLAAAALVVGAQHPSVTLADGGGGNGLASLKTVAIPRPANLARFIKDEQAAIALGKALFWDQQVGSDGQSCASCHFHAGADSRSKNQIDPGLRAVPPDATFQLGGPNFQLKASDFPLHKLANPNDRNSAVLFDTNDIVSSQGVRNITFTNVIVGNTTDAGISIPDPIFSVNGVNVRRVEPRNTPTMINAVFNFRNFWDGRARNEFNGVDPIGNLDPGAKVLRVAAPGQAPQLVSLIDGSHPELALNNSSLASQAVGPPLSDFEMSFAGRTFVLLGRKMVAARALGLQHVAPDDSALGSVSAAPGTGLKSKYDAMIRAAIQSEWWDSSSVIQINPDGSLTILPAGAAAAQNRFSMMEVNFSLIWGLSVQEYMASLVSDNSRVDQFLEGNRSALTAQEQRGMGIFTGKGQCSKCHGGAETTAASVSNVQAKGLVSDDSDTGFFNTG
;
A
#
# COMPACT_ATOMS: atom_id res chain seq x y z
N MET A 1 15.34 -1.58 12.95
CA MET A 1 16.03 -0.86 11.86
C MET A 1 15.66 0.62 11.96
N ARG A 2 16.64 1.54 11.99
CA ARG A 2 16.36 2.99 12.08
C ARG A 2 16.05 3.53 10.68
N PHE A 3 14.80 3.90 10.41
CA PHE A 3 14.49 4.79 9.29
C PHE A 3 15.12 6.16 9.57
N LYS A 4 16.24 6.45 8.92
CA LYS A 4 16.75 7.82 8.81
C LYS A 4 15.87 8.54 7.81
N THR A 5 15.29 9.65 8.24
CA THR A 5 14.61 10.63 7.40
C THR A 5 15.49 11.08 6.23
N PRO A 6 14.92 11.33 5.03
CA PRO A 6 15.69 11.87 3.93
C PRO A 6 16.04 13.33 4.21
N ALA A 7 17.33 13.62 4.35
CA ALA A 7 17.84 14.97 4.41
C ALA A 7 17.74 15.62 3.03
N CYS A 8 16.85 16.59 2.87
CA CYS A 8 16.89 17.52 1.74
C CYS A 8 17.82 18.69 2.09
N VAL A 9 18.74 18.94 1.17
CA VAL A 9 19.86 19.88 1.26
C VAL A 9 19.35 21.31 1.10
N TYR A 10 19.60 22.18 2.10
CA TYR A 10 19.76 23.62 1.85
C TYR A 10 20.88 24.18 2.73
N THR A 11 21.98 24.52 2.08
CA THR A 11 23.15 25.16 2.69
C THR A 11 22.84 26.63 3.01
N ARG A 12 22.86 27.01 4.30
CA ARG A 12 23.20 28.38 4.72
C ARG A 12 24.12 28.35 5.94
N ARG A 13 25.21 29.10 5.81
CA ARG A 13 26.31 29.29 6.77
C ARG A 13 25.79 29.74 8.15
N CYS A 14 26.15 29.02 9.20
CA CYS A 14 26.09 29.51 10.58
C CYS A 14 27.43 30.13 10.96
N ASN A 15 27.42 31.41 11.30
CA ASN A 15 28.55 32.15 11.84
C ASN A 15 28.40 32.14 13.37
N SER A 16 29.33 31.52 14.10
CA SER A 16 29.34 31.50 15.56
C SER A 16 30.05 32.75 16.09
N LYS A 17 29.43 33.45 17.03
CA LYS A 17 30.11 34.40 17.92
C LYS A 17 29.95 33.92 19.36
N SER A 18 31.09 33.65 19.97
CA SER A 18 31.27 33.44 21.40
C SER A 18 31.05 34.74 22.15
N VAL A 19 30.38 34.68 23.31
CA VAL A 19 30.57 35.63 24.40
C VAL A 19 30.54 34.86 25.71
N SER A 20 31.65 34.95 26.43
CA SER A 20 31.83 34.52 27.82
C SER A 20 31.53 35.71 28.73
N SER A 21 30.88 35.49 29.88
CA SER A 21 31.04 36.34 31.07
C SER A 21 30.56 35.62 32.33
N ALA A 22 31.37 35.78 33.37
CA ALA A 22 31.34 35.08 34.64
C ALA A 22 30.36 35.72 35.66
N ALA A 23 30.17 34.96 36.74
CA ALA A 23 29.35 35.18 37.94
C ALA A 23 29.53 36.52 38.68
N ILE A 24 28.55 36.87 39.53
CA ILE A 24 28.70 37.12 40.99
C ILE A 24 27.31 37.18 41.69
N PHE A 25 27.31 36.70 42.95
CA PHE A 25 26.24 36.47 43.93
C PHE A 25 25.46 37.72 44.42
N ALA A 26 24.21 37.51 44.86
CA ALA A 26 23.68 38.07 46.11
C ALA A 26 22.46 37.26 46.63
N LEU A 27 22.54 36.81 47.89
CA LEU A 27 21.46 36.20 48.67
C LEU A 27 20.40 37.25 49.06
N ALA A 28 19.13 36.87 48.97
CA ALA A 28 18.08 37.41 49.84
C ALA A 28 17.09 36.29 50.18
N VAL A 29 17.10 35.87 51.45
CA VAL A 29 16.16 34.93 52.03
C VAL A 29 14.92 35.71 52.48
N LEU A 30 13.78 35.45 51.85
CA LEU A 30 12.47 35.86 52.35
C LEU A 30 11.55 34.64 52.30
N ALA A 31 11.24 34.13 53.49
CA ALA A 31 10.28 33.07 53.71
C ALA A 31 8.86 33.60 53.43
N ALA A 32 8.26 33.13 52.33
CA ALA A 32 6.83 33.24 52.10
C ALA A 32 6.27 31.82 52.02
N ALA A 33 5.43 31.46 53.00
CA ALA A 33 4.68 30.22 53.00
C ALA A 33 3.69 30.23 51.83
N ALA A 34 4.08 29.61 50.72
CA ALA A 34 3.17 29.30 49.63
C ALA A 34 2.49 27.95 49.92
N LEU A 35 1.18 27.98 50.10
CA LEU A 35 0.32 26.81 50.03
C LEU A 35 0.58 26.09 48.70
N VAL A 36 1.29 24.96 48.76
CA VAL A 36 1.34 24.00 47.67
C VAL A 36 -0.03 23.32 47.62
N VAL A 37 -0.95 23.92 46.87
CA VAL A 37 -2.05 23.14 46.30
C VAL A 37 -1.38 22.24 45.27
N GLY A 38 -1.06 21.01 45.69
CA GLY A 38 -0.63 19.98 44.77
C GLY A 38 -1.73 19.81 43.73
N ALA A 39 -1.49 20.33 42.52
CA ALA A 39 -2.27 19.93 41.37
C ALA A 39 -2.03 18.43 41.21
N GLN A 40 -2.96 17.63 41.73
CA GLN A 40 -3.04 16.21 41.42
C GLN A 40 -3.24 16.13 39.91
N HIS A 41 -2.15 15.91 39.17
CA HIS A 41 -2.25 15.43 37.81
C HIS A 41 -3.00 14.10 37.91
N PRO A 42 -4.16 13.94 37.25
CA PRO A 42 -4.83 12.65 37.22
C PRO A 42 -3.82 11.66 36.66
N SER A 43 -3.46 10.69 37.50
CA SER A 43 -2.62 9.57 37.09
C SER A 43 -3.43 8.82 36.03
N VAL A 44 -3.00 8.88 34.78
CA VAL A 44 -3.56 8.02 33.74
C VAL A 44 -3.15 6.61 34.11
N THR A 45 -4.07 5.86 34.72
CA THR A 45 -3.95 4.42 34.85
C THR A 45 -3.83 3.85 33.44
N LEU A 46 -2.64 3.34 33.11
CA LEU A 46 -2.52 2.45 31.96
C LEU A 46 -3.36 1.22 32.29
N ALA A 47 -4.41 0.98 31.51
CA ALA A 47 -5.18 -0.25 31.62
C ALA A 47 -4.24 -1.41 31.29
N ASP A 48 -4.19 -2.40 32.19
CA ASP A 48 -3.45 -3.64 31.98
C ASP A 48 -3.92 -4.32 30.68
N GLY A 49 -2.94 -4.84 29.95
CA GLY A 49 -3.15 -5.56 28.70
C GLY A 49 -4.03 -6.79 28.92
N GLY A 50 -5.30 -6.68 28.57
CA GLY A 50 -6.24 -7.78 28.62
C GLY A 50 -7.69 -7.30 28.60
N GLY A 51 -8.22 -6.99 27.41
CA GLY A 51 -9.66 -6.73 27.23
C GLY A 51 -10.00 -5.32 26.74
N GLY A 52 -9.77 -5.10 25.44
CA GLY A 52 -10.48 -4.19 24.54
C GLY A 52 -10.98 -2.84 25.08
N ASN A 53 -10.16 -1.79 24.92
CA ASN A 53 -10.53 -0.38 24.65
C ASN A 53 -9.36 0.60 24.90
N GLY A 54 -8.18 0.13 25.34
CA GLY A 54 -6.96 0.93 25.49
C GLY A 54 -6.08 0.95 24.24
N LEU A 55 -5.16 1.92 24.19
CA LEU A 55 -4.07 1.97 23.21
C LEU A 55 -2.88 1.15 23.70
N ALA A 56 -2.15 0.54 22.76
CA ALA A 56 -0.88 -0.15 23.01
C ALA A 56 0.17 0.29 21.97
N SER A 57 1.46 -0.02 22.20
CA SER A 57 2.49 0.26 21.19
C SER A 57 2.45 -0.79 20.08
N LEU A 58 2.67 -0.37 18.83
CA LEU A 58 2.73 -1.28 17.69
C LEU A 58 3.86 -2.31 17.79
N LYS A 59 4.92 -2.02 18.54
CA LYS A 59 6.03 -2.97 18.80
C LYS A 59 5.60 -4.22 19.56
N THR A 60 4.43 -4.22 20.19
CA THR A 60 3.91 -5.41 20.87
C THR A 60 3.21 -6.38 19.92
N VAL A 61 3.05 -6.01 18.64
CA VAL A 61 2.31 -6.79 17.64
C VAL A 61 3.28 -7.45 16.67
N ALA A 62 3.20 -8.76 16.54
CA ALA A 62 3.92 -9.48 15.51
C ALA A 62 3.30 -9.18 14.13
N ILE A 63 4.14 -9.00 13.11
CA ILE A 63 3.68 -8.80 11.73
C ILE A 63 2.91 -10.04 11.27
N PRO A 64 1.62 -9.93 10.89
CA PRO A 64 0.85 -11.06 10.40
C PRO A 64 1.43 -11.61 9.09
N ARG A 65 1.62 -12.93 9.02
CA ARG A 65 2.09 -13.63 7.82
C ARG A 65 1.48 -15.02 7.69
N PRO A 66 1.45 -15.61 6.47
CA PRO A 66 1.11 -17.02 6.29
C PRO A 66 2.10 -17.93 7.01
N ALA A 67 1.61 -18.92 7.75
CA ALA A 67 2.47 -19.87 8.46
C ALA A 67 3.30 -20.77 7.51
N ASN A 68 2.81 -20.96 6.29
CA ASN A 68 3.40 -21.79 5.23
C ASN A 68 4.17 -20.98 4.18
N LEU A 69 4.49 -19.70 4.43
CA LEU A 69 5.11 -18.81 3.42
C LEU A 69 6.39 -19.39 2.79
N ALA A 70 7.18 -20.16 3.54
CA ALA A 70 8.39 -20.83 3.06
C ALA A 70 8.15 -21.84 1.91
N ARG A 71 6.90 -22.27 1.68
CA ARG A 71 6.49 -23.08 0.51
C ARG A 71 6.50 -22.26 -0.79
N PHE A 72 6.42 -20.94 -0.69
CA PHE A 72 6.36 -20.04 -1.84
C PHE A 72 7.62 -19.19 -1.95
N ILE A 73 8.10 -18.66 -0.82
CA ILE A 73 9.29 -17.81 -0.73
C ILE A 73 10.50 -18.66 -0.37
N LYS A 74 11.50 -18.64 -1.26
CA LYS A 74 12.80 -19.30 -1.08
C LYS A 74 13.76 -18.47 -0.24
N ASP A 75 13.78 -17.16 -0.48
CA ASP A 75 14.62 -16.20 0.23
C ASP A 75 13.83 -14.91 0.46
N GLU A 76 13.60 -14.57 1.73
CA GLU A 76 12.79 -13.42 2.13
C GLU A 76 13.40 -12.09 1.69
N GLN A 77 14.73 -11.93 1.79
CA GLN A 77 15.38 -10.67 1.41
C GLN A 77 15.34 -10.48 -0.11
N ALA A 78 15.51 -11.56 -0.88
CA ALA A 78 15.32 -11.55 -2.32
C ALA A 78 13.86 -11.25 -2.69
N ALA A 79 12.88 -11.76 -1.95
CA ALA A 79 11.45 -11.46 -2.16
C ALA A 79 11.12 -9.99 -1.85
N ILE A 80 11.65 -9.43 -0.76
CA ILE A 80 11.55 -8.00 -0.44
C ILE A 80 12.18 -7.16 -1.56
N ALA A 81 13.37 -7.53 -2.05
CA ALA A 81 14.03 -6.83 -3.15
C ALA A 81 13.22 -6.91 -4.46
N LEU A 82 12.68 -8.09 -4.79
CA LEU A 82 11.80 -8.29 -5.95
C LEU A 82 10.53 -7.45 -5.82
N GLY A 83 9.86 -7.51 -4.68
CA GLY A 83 8.66 -6.74 -4.37
C GLY A 83 8.89 -5.24 -4.47
N LYS A 84 9.97 -4.75 -3.88
CA LYS A 84 10.36 -3.34 -3.98
C LYS A 84 10.66 -2.95 -5.42
N ALA A 85 11.41 -3.76 -6.17
CA ALA A 85 11.67 -3.45 -7.57
C ALA A 85 10.36 -3.34 -8.37
N LEU A 86 9.47 -4.34 -8.28
CA LEU A 86 8.18 -4.34 -8.96
C LEU A 86 7.29 -3.17 -8.55
N PHE A 87 7.20 -2.87 -7.26
CA PHE A 87 6.38 -1.79 -6.71
C PHE A 87 6.77 -0.40 -7.26
N TRP A 88 8.07 -0.19 -7.51
CA TRP A 88 8.64 1.08 -7.94
C TRP A 88 8.85 1.18 -9.46
N ASP A 89 8.65 0.11 -10.23
CA ASP A 89 9.02 0.10 -11.64
C ASP A 89 7.97 0.72 -12.55
N GLN A 90 8.31 1.85 -13.17
CA GLN A 90 7.45 2.52 -14.16
C GLN A 90 7.15 1.65 -15.40
N GLN A 91 7.93 0.60 -15.64
CA GLN A 91 7.66 -0.36 -16.71
C GLN A 91 6.42 -1.24 -16.42
N VAL A 92 5.96 -1.33 -15.18
CA VAL A 92 4.79 -2.15 -14.82
C VAL A 92 3.54 -1.58 -15.45
N GLY A 93 3.26 -0.28 -15.25
CA GLY A 93 2.08 0.36 -15.83
C GLY A 93 2.15 0.47 -17.35
N SER A 94 1.00 0.75 -17.94
CA SER A 94 0.86 0.93 -19.38
C SER A 94 1.22 2.33 -19.88
N ASP A 95 1.42 3.31 -18.98
CA ASP A 95 1.86 4.67 -19.34
C ASP A 95 2.85 5.33 -18.34
N GLY A 96 3.66 4.50 -17.68
CA GLY A 96 4.68 4.94 -16.72
C GLY A 96 4.19 5.07 -15.27
N GLN A 97 2.92 4.78 -15.00
CA GLN A 97 2.42 4.68 -13.62
C GLN A 97 2.97 3.42 -12.94
N SER A 98 3.37 3.57 -11.69
CA SER A 98 3.77 2.48 -10.78
C SER A 98 3.00 2.66 -9.48
N CYS A 99 3.00 1.65 -8.61
CA CYS A 99 2.43 1.81 -7.28
C CYS A 99 3.14 2.97 -6.55
N ALA A 100 4.47 3.06 -6.66
CA ALA A 100 5.24 4.14 -6.04
C ALA A 100 4.88 5.55 -6.53
N SER A 101 4.41 5.70 -7.77
CA SER A 101 4.01 7.02 -8.30
C SER A 101 2.96 7.71 -7.42
N CYS A 102 2.11 6.93 -6.75
CA CYS A 102 1.04 7.42 -5.88
C CYS A 102 1.35 7.28 -4.38
N HIS A 103 2.49 6.68 -4.03
CA HIS A 103 2.72 6.20 -2.67
C HIS A 103 4.14 6.47 -2.12
N PHE A 104 4.99 7.15 -2.88
CA PHE A 104 6.37 7.40 -2.46
C PHE A 104 6.50 8.32 -1.22
N HIS A 105 5.51 9.19 -0.95
CA HIS A 105 5.56 10.16 0.14
C HIS A 105 4.63 9.76 1.29
N ALA A 106 5.18 9.07 2.29
CA ALA A 106 4.42 8.53 3.44
C ALA A 106 3.23 7.64 3.04
N GLY A 107 3.29 7.03 1.85
CA GLY A 107 2.23 6.21 1.31
C GLY A 107 1.06 6.98 0.68
N ALA A 108 1.20 8.29 0.45
CA ALA A 108 0.19 9.11 -0.19
C ALA A 108 0.72 9.82 -1.45
N ASP A 109 -0.20 10.24 -2.30
CA ASP A 109 0.09 11.01 -3.50
C ASP A 109 0.21 12.49 -3.12
N SER A 110 1.43 13.02 -3.21
CA SER A 110 1.70 14.43 -2.88
C SER A 110 1.59 15.35 -4.11
N ARG A 111 1.15 14.84 -5.26
CA ARG A 111 0.91 15.65 -6.44
C ARG A 111 -0.31 16.54 -6.21
N SER A 112 -0.39 17.61 -6.98
CA SER A 112 -1.46 18.60 -6.89
C SER A 112 -2.22 18.78 -8.20
N LYS A 113 -1.92 17.94 -9.20
CA LYS A 113 -2.48 18.04 -10.55
C LYS A 113 -2.92 16.66 -11.02
N ASN A 114 -4.05 16.59 -11.71
CA ASN A 114 -4.77 15.32 -11.97
C ASN A 114 -5.07 14.60 -10.65
N GLN A 115 -5.76 15.28 -9.74
CA GLN A 115 -6.05 14.71 -8.42
C GLN A 115 -7.53 14.79 -8.07
N ILE A 116 -8.41 15.24 -8.97
CA ILE A 116 -9.83 15.39 -8.69
C ILE A 116 -10.62 14.37 -9.51
N ASP A 117 -11.50 13.64 -8.83
CA ASP A 117 -12.59 12.84 -9.39
C ASP A 117 -13.93 13.52 -9.06
N PRO A 118 -14.90 13.60 -10.00
CA PRO A 118 -16.16 14.33 -9.80
C PRO A 118 -17.18 13.58 -8.92
N GLY A 119 -16.78 12.49 -8.26
CA GLY A 119 -17.69 11.65 -7.48
C GLY A 119 -18.31 10.53 -8.32
N LEU A 120 -17.52 9.83 -9.13
CA LEU A 120 -18.02 8.74 -10.00
C LEU A 120 -18.65 7.58 -9.23
N ARG A 121 -18.33 7.44 -7.94
CA ARG A 121 -18.92 6.46 -7.02
C ARG A 121 -20.03 7.02 -6.12
N ALA A 122 -20.44 8.28 -6.31
CA ALA A 122 -21.60 8.83 -5.63
C ALA A 122 -22.86 8.04 -6.00
N VAL A 123 -23.91 8.14 -5.18
CA VAL A 123 -25.21 7.53 -5.45
C VAL A 123 -26.27 8.64 -5.44
N PRO A 124 -26.80 9.05 -6.61
CA PRO A 124 -26.45 8.59 -7.96
C PRO A 124 -25.02 9.02 -8.39
N PRO A 125 -24.38 8.34 -9.37
CA PRO A 125 -23.06 8.73 -9.86
C PRO A 125 -23.05 10.17 -10.40
N ASP A 126 -21.98 10.90 -10.09
CA ASP A 126 -21.77 12.27 -10.56
C ASP A 126 -20.53 12.35 -11.47
N ALA A 127 -20.70 12.94 -12.63
CA ALA A 127 -19.65 13.16 -13.62
C ALA A 127 -19.29 14.65 -13.79
N THR A 128 -19.87 15.52 -12.95
CA THR A 128 -19.70 16.96 -13.02
C THR A 128 -18.74 17.42 -11.93
N PHE A 129 -17.60 17.98 -12.34
CA PHE A 129 -16.66 18.58 -11.39
C PHE A 129 -17.25 19.82 -10.74
N GLN A 130 -17.28 19.84 -9.41
CA GLN A 130 -17.71 20.99 -8.61
C GLN A 130 -16.51 21.83 -8.15
N LEU A 131 -15.33 21.21 -8.04
CA LEU A 131 -14.05 21.84 -7.76
C LEU A 131 -13.14 21.79 -8.99
N GLY A 132 -13.08 22.91 -9.71
CA GLY A 132 -12.18 23.07 -10.85
C GLY A 132 -12.59 22.18 -12.02
N GLY A 133 -11.85 21.09 -12.27
CA GLY A 133 -12.03 20.23 -13.43
C GLY A 133 -10.91 19.22 -13.62
N PRO A 134 -10.97 18.42 -14.70
CA PRO A 134 -9.92 17.45 -14.99
C PRO A 134 -8.59 18.18 -15.22
N ASN A 135 -7.48 17.62 -14.70
CA ASN A 135 -6.14 18.23 -14.75
C ASN A 135 -6.00 19.60 -14.04
N PHE A 136 -6.96 19.95 -13.16
CA PHE A 136 -6.87 21.14 -12.31
C PHE A 136 -5.67 21.08 -11.36
N GLN A 137 -5.11 22.26 -11.04
CA GLN A 137 -3.99 22.44 -10.14
C GLN A 137 -4.51 22.88 -8.77
N LEU A 138 -4.60 21.94 -7.83
CA LEU A 138 -5.03 22.15 -6.46
C LEU A 138 -4.12 23.15 -5.72
N LYS A 139 -4.74 23.89 -4.81
CA LYS A 139 -4.14 24.89 -3.92
C LYS A 139 -4.63 24.67 -2.50
N ALA A 140 -3.89 25.19 -1.52
CA ALA A 140 -4.29 25.10 -0.11
C ALA A 140 -5.66 25.74 0.17
N SER A 141 -6.06 26.76 -0.60
CA SER A 141 -7.37 27.43 -0.48
C SER A 141 -8.56 26.57 -0.89
N ASP A 142 -8.32 25.49 -1.62
CA ASP A 142 -9.36 24.57 -2.10
C ASP A 142 -9.82 23.61 -0.98
N PHE A 143 -9.10 23.60 0.14
CA PHE A 143 -9.40 22.78 1.31
C PHE A 143 -9.92 23.63 2.48
N PRO A 144 -10.76 23.04 3.36
CA PRO A 144 -11.33 21.70 3.25
C PRO A 144 -12.44 21.61 2.18
N LEU A 145 -12.68 20.41 1.65
CA LEU A 145 -13.77 20.15 0.69
C LEU A 145 -15.16 20.28 1.32
N HIS A 146 -15.22 20.23 2.65
CA HIS A 146 -16.38 20.59 3.47
C HIS A 146 -15.98 21.72 4.42
N LYS A 147 -16.41 22.94 4.13
CA LYS A 147 -15.98 24.16 4.84
C LYS A 147 -17.11 24.77 5.65
N LEU A 148 -16.93 24.81 6.96
CA LEU A 148 -17.82 25.47 7.90
C LEU A 148 -17.42 26.93 8.16
N ALA A 149 -18.40 27.78 8.47
CA ALA A 149 -18.18 29.17 8.86
C ALA A 149 -17.37 29.27 10.15
N ASN A 150 -17.63 28.36 11.10
CA ASN A 150 -16.80 28.15 12.28
C ASN A 150 -16.34 26.69 12.31
N PRO A 151 -15.05 26.39 12.05
CA PRO A 151 -14.55 25.00 12.02
C PRO A 151 -14.60 24.30 13.37
N ASN A 152 -14.81 25.03 14.48
CA ASN A 152 -14.96 24.45 15.82
C ASN A 152 -16.42 24.19 16.21
N ASP A 153 -17.38 24.55 15.36
CA ASP A 153 -18.80 24.32 15.56
C ASP A 153 -19.40 23.58 14.36
N ARG A 154 -19.64 22.28 14.54
CA ARG A 154 -20.27 21.39 13.56
C ARG A 154 -21.66 21.83 13.11
N ASN A 155 -22.31 22.74 13.83
CA ASN A 155 -23.64 23.25 13.49
C ASN A 155 -23.58 24.62 12.80
N SER A 156 -22.38 25.18 12.59
CA SER A 156 -22.23 26.45 11.89
C SER A 156 -22.54 26.31 10.40
N ALA A 157 -22.82 27.44 9.74
CA ALA A 157 -23.20 27.45 8.33
C ALA A 157 -22.12 26.81 7.43
N VAL A 158 -22.53 25.98 6.48
CA VAL A 158 -21.65 25.42 5.45
C VAL A 158 -21.39 26.50 4.40
N LEU A 159 -20.13 26.87 4.20
CA LEU A 159 -19.68 27.88 3.24
C LEU A 159 -19.31 27.28 1.87
N PHE A 160 -18.89 26.02 1.86
CA PHE A 160 -18.53 25.27 0.66
C PHE A 160 -18.65 23.78 0.96
N ASP A 161 -19.18 23.03 0.02
CA ASP A 161 -19.32 21.58 0.11
C ASP A 161 -19.23 21.00 -1.29
N THR A 162 -18.55 19.87 -1.42
CA THR A 162 -18.46 19.13 -2.68
C THR A 162 -18.34 17.64 -2.44
N ASN A 163 -18.92 16.84 -3.35
CA ASN A 163 -18.71 15.40 -3.43
C ASN A 163 -17.46 15.02 -4.26
N ASP A 164 -16.77 15.98 -4.87
CA ASP A 164 -15.52 15.75 -5.58
C ASP A 164 -14.49 15.11 -4.64
N ILE A 165 -13.73 14.16 -5.16
CA ILE A 165 -12.77 13.36 -4.39
C ILE A 165 -11.37 13.75 -4.80
N VAL A 166 -10.52 14.07 -3.81
CA VAL A 166 -9.08 14.23 -4.04
C VAL A 166 -8.39 12.89 -3.89
N SER A 167 -7.83 12.39 -4.99
CA SER A 167 -7.15 11.09 -5.07
C SER A 167 -6.01 11.08 -6.09
N SER A 168 -5.41 9.92 -6.31
CA SER A 168 -4.27 9.75 -7.20
C SER A 168 -4.66 9.72 -8.67
N GLN A 169 -3.81 10.32 -9.51
CA GLN A 169 -3.91 10.13 -10.96
C GLN A 169 -3.61 8.67 -11.31
N GLY A 170 -4.35 8.17 -12.29
CA GLY A 170 -4.08 6.90 -12.93
C GLY A 170 -3.74 7.06 -14.41
N VAL A 171 -4.24 6.16 -15.26
CA VAL A 171 -3.95 6.13 -16.70
C VAL A 171 -4.91 7.01 -17.50
N ARG A 172 -4.56 7.25 -18.76
CA ARG A 172 -5.50 7.81 -19.76
C ARG A 172 -6.39 6.69 -20.31
N ASN A 173 -7.58 7.06 -20.80
CA ASN A 173 -8.49 6.11 -21.46
C ASN A 173 -7.90 5.56 -22.76
N ILE A 174 -7.32 4.37 -22.70
CA ILE A 174 -6.62 3.70 -23.81
C ILE A 174 -6.94 2.21 -23.75
N THR A 175 -7.31 1.63 -24.89
CA THR A 175 -7.46 0.17 -25.04
C THR A 175 -6.10 -0.46 -25.31
N PHE A 176 -5.76 -1.50 -24.55
CA PHE A 176 -4.50 -2.23 -24.69
C PHE A 176 -4.44 -2.98 -26.03
N THR A 177 -3.26 -3.00 -26.67
CA THR A 177 -3.02 -3.86 -27.85
C THR A 177 -1.83 -4.79 -27.66
N ASN A 178 -0.71 -4.32 -27.11
CA ASN A 178 0.46 -5.17 -26.87
C ASN A 178 1.40 -4.59 -25.81
N VAL A 179 2.17 -5.46 -25.16
CA VAL A 179 3.25 -5.03 -24.25
C VAL A 179 4.50 -4.65 -25.04
N ILE A 180 5.25 -3.68 -24.52
CA ILE A 180 6.56 -3.29 -25.06
C ILE A 180 7.61 -3.46 -23.96
N VAL A 181 8.42 -4.52 -24.06
CA VAL A 181 9.47 -4.85 -23.08
C VAL A 181 10.48 -3.70 -23.01
N GLY A 182 10.86 -3.28 -21.80
CA GLY A 182 11.84 -2.22 -21.60
C GLY A 182 11.30 -0.79 -21.72
N ASN A 183 9.98 -0.61 -21.91
CA ASN A 183 9.35 0.69 -22.08
C ASN A 183 8.37 1.01 -20.95
N THR A 184 8.22 2.28 -20.59
CA THR A 184 7.19 2.77 -19.67
C THR A 184 5.78 2.66 -20.25
N THR A 185 5.66 2.61 -21.57
CA THR A 185 4.37 2.69 -22.25
C THR A 185 4.11 1.41 -23.05
N ASP A 186 2.92 0.84 -22.89
CA ASP A 186 2.44 -0.26 -23.73
C ASP A 186 1.89 0.28 -25.06
N ALA A 187 1.68 -0.60 -26.04
CA ALA A 187 0.93 -0.24 -27.23
C ALA A 187 -0.57 -0.21 -26.92
N GLY A 188 -1.26 0.80 -27.46
CA GLY A 188 -2.69 0.94 -27.26
C GLY A 188 -3.35 1.93 -28.22
N ILE A 189 -4.67 1.98 -28.20
CA ILE A 189 -5.51 2.87 -29.01
C ILE A 189 -6.21 3.84 -28.06
N SER A 190 -5.98 5.14 -28.23
CA SER A 190 -6.63 6.17 -27.40
C SER A 190 -8.13 6.21 -27.68
N ILE A 191 -8.93 6.15 -26.61
CA ILE A 191 -10.39 6.24 -26.68
C ILE A 191 -10.80 7.57 -26.06
N PRO A 192 -11.61 8.41 -26.73
CA PRO A 192 -12.06 9.68 -26.15
C PRO A 192 -12.65 9.48 -24.74
N ASP A 193 -12.20 10.30 -23.79
CA ASP A 193 -12.74 10.31 -22.42
C ASP A 193 -13.69 11.49 -22.24
N PRO A 194 -15.00 11.26 -22.00
CA PRO A 194 -15.97 12.34 -21.86
C PRO A 194 -15.84 13.11 -20.54
N ILE A 195 -15.14 12.56 -19.54
CA ILE A 195 -15.03 13.14 -18.19
C ILE A 195 -13.62 13.71 -17.98
N PHE A 196 -12.60 12.91 -18.27
CA PHE A 196 -11.20 13.28 -18.10
C PHE A 196 -10.58 13.77 -19.41
N SER A 197 -11.12 14.86 -19.95
CA SER A 197 -10.55 15.54 -21.11
C SER A 197 -10.54 17.06 -20.98
N VAL A 198 -9.58 17.71 -21.63
CA VAL A 198 -9.48 19.17 -21.72
C VAL A 198 -9.31 19.53 -23.19
N ASN A 199 -10.24 20.32 -23.75
CA ASN A 199 -10.24 20.72 -25.15
C ASN A 199 -10.12 19.54 -26.13
N GLY A 200 -10.81 18.43 -25.85
CA GLY A 200 -10.79 17.22 -26.67
C GLY A 200 -9.53 16.34 -26.53
N VAL A 201 -8.62 16.68 -25.61
CA VAL A 201 -7.43 15.88 -25.31
C VAL A 201 -7.64 15.14 -24.00
N ASN A 202 -7.49 13.81 -24.01
CA ASN A 202 -7.54 13.01 -22.80
C ASN A 202 -6.45 13.43 -21.82
N VAL A 203 -6.85 13.65 -20.57
CA VAL A 203 -5.94 13.79 -19.43
C VAL A 203 -5.99 12.50 -18.60
N ARG A 204 -5.24 12.45 -17.49
CA ARG A 204 -5.24 11.27 -16.64
C ARG A 204 -6.55 11.16 -15.87
N ARG A 205 -7.09 9.95 -15.80
CA ARG A 205 -8.19 9.61 -14.88
C ARG A 205 -7.71 9.72 -13.44
N VAL A 206 -8.62 9.87 -12.49
CA VAL A 206 -8.32 10.02 -11.07
C VAL A 206 -9.22 9.09 -10.28
N GLU A 207 -8.64 8.27 -9.40
CA GLU A 207 -9.41 7.27 -8.66
C GLU A 207 -10.60 7.83 -7.89
N PRO A 208 -11.77 7.17 -7.92
CA PRO A 208 -13.00 7.65 -7.27
C PRO A 208 -13.04 7.37 -5.76
N ARG A 209 -11.89 7.07 -5.15
CA ARG A 209 -11.70 6.98 -3.70
C ARG A 209 -10.29 7.46 -3.39
N ASN A 210 -10.13 8.17 -2.28
CA ASN A 210 -8.81 8.61 -1.82
C ASN A 210 -7.85 7.41 -1.64
N THR A 211 -6.59 7.57 -2.06
CA THR A 211 -5.56 6.54 -1.94
C THR A 211 -5.08 6.42 -0.49
N PRO A 212 -5.26 5.26 0.19
CA PRO A 212 -4.82 5.09 1.57
C PRO A 212 -3.29 4.92 1.67
N THR A 213 -2.73 5.11 2.86
CA THR A 213 -1.33 4.76 3.12
C THR A 213 -1.13 3.24 3.12
N MET A 214 0.03 2.77 2.66
CA MET A 214 0.45 1.37 2.84
C MET A 214 1.28 1.13 4.10
N ILE A 215 1.72 2.20 4.78
CA ILE A 215 2.50 2.04 6.00
C ILE A 215 1.59 1.35 7.02
N ASN A 216 2.07 0.30 7.65
CA ASN A 216 1.30 -0.55 8.58
C ASN A 216 0.11 -1.31 7.95
N ALA A 217 -0.09 -1.29 6.62
CA ALA A 217 -1.22 -1.98 5.98
C ALA A 217 -1.17 -3.52 6.12
N VAL A 218 -0.01 -4.08 6.46
CA VAL A 218 0.16 -5.51 6.78
C VAL A 218 -0.68 -5.97 7.96
N PHE A 219 -1.07 -5.05 8.85
CA PHE A 219 -1.88 -5.38 10.01
C PHE A 219 -3.38 -5.45 9.69
N ASN A 220 -3.83 -4.99 8.52
CA ASN A 220 -5.24 -5.03 8.14
C ASN A 220 -5.69 -6.46 7.81
N PHE A 221 -6.83 -6.89 8.36
CA PHE A 221 -7.41 -8.20 8.05
C PHE A 221 -7.85 -8.29 6.57
N ARG A 222 -8.44 -7.22 6.04
CA ARG A 222 -8.72 -7.04 4.61
C ARG A 222 -8.26 -5.65 4.18
N ASN A 223 -7.86 -5.53 2.92
CA ASN A 223 -7.36 -4.29 2.35
C ASN A 223 -8.35 -3.71 1.31
N PHE A 224 -8.06 -2.47 0.88
CA PHE A 224 -8.99 -1.53 0.25
C PHE A 224 -10.11 -1.01 1.17
N TRP A 225 -10.63 0.17 0.86
CA TRP A 225 -11.72 0.79 1.62
C TRP A 225 -12.99 -0.07 1.71
N ASP A 226 -13.28 -0.85 0.67
CA ASP A 226 -14.41 -1.79 0.63
C ASP A 226 -14.01 -3.22 1.00
N GLY A 227 -12.82 -3.44 1.57
CA GLY A 227 -12.39 -4.76 2.05
C GLY A 227 -12.32 -5.85 0.98
N ARG A 228 -12.40 -5.51 -0.31
CA ARG A 228 -12.46 -6.51 -1.39
C ARG A 228 -11.18 -7.34 -1.50
N ALA A 229 -10.04 -6.83 -1.01
CA ALA A 229 -8.81 -7.61 -0.92
C ALA A 229 -8.87 -8.54 0.30
N ARG A 230 -9.16 -9.81 0.02
CA ARG A 230 -9.42 -10.84 1.02
C ARG A 230 -8.17 -11.26 1.79
N ASN A 231 -8.37 -11.71 3.03
CA ASN A 231 -7.31 -12.22 3.90
C ASN A 231 -6.63 -13.48 3.31
N GLU A 232 -7.40 -14.28 2.60
CA GLU A 232 -6.99 -15.47 1.87
C GLU A 232 -6.64 -15.10 0.43
N PHE A 233 -5.34 -15.15 0.09
CA PHE A 233 -4.90 -14.88 -1.28
C PHE A 233 -5.01 -16.13 -2.15
N ASN A 234 -5.69 -16.01 -3.30
CA ASN A 234 -5.90 -17.13 -4.23
C ASN A 234 -4.81 -17.27 -5.30
N GLY A 235 -3.83 -16.36 -5.35
CA GLY A 235 -2.74 -16.37 -6.32
C GLY A 235 -3.03 -15.64 -7.64
N VAL A 236 -4.26 -15.17 -7.86
CA VAL A 236 -4.72 -14.65 -9.17
C VAL A 236 -5.28 -13.23 -9.05
N ASP A 237 -6.18 -12.99 -8.09
CA ASP A 237 -6.97 -11.76 -8.00
C ASP A 237 -7.22 -11.33 -6.53
N PRO A 238 -7.84 -10.16 -6.30
CA PRO A 238 -8.07 -9.65 -4.94
C PRO A 238 -9.15 -10.37 -4.13
N ILE A 239 -10.10 -11.06 -4.78
CA ILE A 239 -11.35 -11.49 -4.14
C ILE A 239 -11.25 -12.89 -3.51
N GLY A 240 -10.06 -13.48 -3.49
CA GLY A 240 -9.75 -14.66 -2.68
C GLY A 240 -10.70 -15.83 -2.97
N ASN A 241 -11.36 -16.34 -1.94
CA ASN A 241 -12.27 -17.49 -2.07
C ASN A 241 -13.58 -17.22 -2.82
N LEU A 242 -13.86 -15.96 -3.17
CA LEU A 242 -15.03 -15.60 -3.98
C LEU A 242 -14.81 -15.89 -5.48
N ASP A 243 -13.57 -16.13 -5.91
CA ASP A 243 -13.28 -16.73 -7.22
C ASP A 243 -12.87 -18.21 -7.07
N PRO A 244 -13.83 -19.16 -7.17
CA PRO A 244 -13.50 -20.59 -7.13
C PRO A 244 -12.75 -21.08 -8.38
N GLY A 245 -12.68 -20.27 -9.43
CA GLY A 245 -11.95 -20.55 -10.67
C GLY A 245 -10.44 -20.24 -10.58
N ALA A 246 -10.01 -19.48 -9.58
CA ALA A 246 -8.63 -19.08 -9.39
C ALA A 246 -7.70 -20.30 -9.19
N LYS A 247 -6.77 -20.47 -10.13
CA LYS A 247 -5.77 -21.55 -10.12
C LYS A 247 -4.42 -21.03 -10.57
N VAL A 248 -3.37 -21.59 -10.00
CA VAL A 248 -1.98 -21.34 -10.38
C VAL A 248 -1.34 -22.65 -10.85
N LEU A 249 -0.28 -22.54 -11.64
CA LEU A 249 0.50 -23.71 -12.04
C LEU A 249 1.46 -24.12 -10.90
N ARG A 250 1.63 -25.41 -10.70
CA ARG A 250 2.61 -25.97 -9.76
C ARG A 250 3.32 -27.15 -10.39
N VAL A 251 4.62 -27.23 -10.19
CA VAL A 251 5.44 -28.40 -10.54
C VAL A 251 5.63 -29.24 -9.28
N ALA A 252 5.08 -30.45 -9.26
CA ALA A 252 5.14 -31.30 -8.06
C ALA A 252 6.57 -31.78 -7.74
N ALA A 253 7.41 -31.99 -8.76
CA ALA A 253 8.82 -32.29 -8.62
C ALA A 253 9.62 -31.79 -9.84
N PRO A 254 10.92 -31.43 -9.69
CA PRO A 254 11.75 -30.97 -10.80
C PRO A 254 11.67 -31.88 -12.03
N GLY A 255 11.46 -31.30 -13.21
CA GLY A 255 11.33 -32.02 -14.47
C GLY A 255 9.95 -32.60 -14.77
N GLN A 256 8.97 -32.50 -13.86
CA GLN A 256 7.59 -32.88 -14.15
C GLN A 256 6.83 -31.78 -14.89
N ALA A 257 5.80 -32.18 -15.64
CA ALA A 257 4.86 -31.24 -16.22
C ALA A 257 4.09 -30.51 -15.10
N PRO A 258 3.81 -29.20 -15.26
CA PRO A 258 3.06 -28.45 -14.27
C PRO A 258 1.60 -28.90 -14.25
N GLN A 259 0.93 -28.65 -13.13
CA GLN A 259 -0.49 -28.93 -12.92
C GLN A 259 -1.18 -27.69 -12.36
N LEU A 260 -2.45 -27.51 -12.71
CA LEU A 260 -3.26 -26.46 -12.11
C LEU A 260 -3.69 -26.86 -10.71
N VAL A 261 -3.41 -26.01 -9.73
CA VAL A 261 -3.80 -26.19 -8.33
C VAL A 261 -4.56 -24.97 -7.84
N SER A 262 -5.56 -25.19 -6.98
CA SER A 262 -6.25 -24.13 -6.25
C SER A 262 -5.58 -23.94 -4.90
N LEU A 263 -5.48 -22.68 -4.46
CA LEU A 263 -4.94 -22.33 -3.13
C LEU A 263 -6.05 -22.14 -2.08
N ILE A 264 -7.32 -22.26 -2.47
CA ILE A 264 -8.48 -21.81 -1.67
C ILE A 264 -9.63 -22.82 -1.57
N ASP A 265 -9.65 -23.89 -2.38
CA ASP A 265 -10.76 -24.85 -2.43
C ASP A 265 -10.67 -25.98 -1.37
N GLY A 266 -9.61 -25.96 -0.56
CA GLY A 266 -9.36 -26.97 0.49
C GLY A 266 -8.78 -28.29 -0.03
N SER A 267 -8.55 -28.45 -1.34
CA SER A 267 -7.87 -29.64 -1.89
C SER A 267 -6.39 -29.70 -1.49
N HIS A 268 -5.80 -28.54 -1.22
CA HIS A 268 -4.41 -28.37 -0.79
C HIS A 268 -4.31 -27.42 0.42
N PRO A 269 -4.75 -27.84 1.62
CA PRO A 269 -4.73 -26.98 2.80
C PRO A 269 -3.32 -26.51 3.19
N GLU A 270 -2.28 -27.26 2.81
CA GLU A 270 -0.88 -26.90 2.98
C GLU A 270 -0.44 -25.71 2.12
N LEU A 271 -1.22 -25.35 1.10
CA LEU A 271 -0.96 -24.25 0.18
C LEU A 271 -1.83 -23.01 0.47
N ALA A 272 -2.72 -23.07 1.48
CA ALA A 272 -3.59 -21.95 1.82
C ALA A 272 -2.77 -20.74 2.33
N LEU A 273 -2.99 -19.57 1.72
CA LEU A 273 -2.29 -18.32 2.04
C LEU A 273 -3.19 -17.38 2.85
N ASN A 274 -3.36 -17.67 4.13
CA ASN A 274 -4.07 -16.80 5.08
C ASN A 274 -3.18 -15.66 5.59
N ASN A 275 -3.77 -14.56 6.04
CA ASN A 275 -3.06 -13.33 6.43
C ASN A 275 -2.26 -12.72 5.27
N SER A 276 -2.81 -12.85 4.05
CA SER A 276 -2.22 -12.36 2.79
C SER A 276 -3.09 -11.32 2.09
N SER A 277 -3.83 -10.51 2.86
CA SER A 277 -4.65 -9.43 2.29
C SER A 277 -3.82 -8.41 1.50
N LEU A 278 -2.53 -8.25 1.81
CA LEU A 278 -1.60 -7.45 1.03
C LEU A 278 -1.33 -8.04 -0.35
N ALA A 279 -1.11 -9.36 -0.47
CA ALA A 279 -0.94 -9.99 -1.77
C ALA A 279 -2.21 -9.89 -2.62
N SER A 280 -3.39 -10.12 -2.01
CA SER A 280 -4.69 -9.90 -2.64
C SER A 280 -4.85 -8.45 -3.12
N GLN A 281 -4.44 -7.46 -2.30
CA GLN A 281 -4.50 -6.05 -2.69
C GLN A 281 -3.54 -5.74 -3.84
N ALA A 282 -2.32 -6.26 -3.78
CA ALA A 282 -1.25 -5.94 -4.72
C ALA A 282 -1.58 -6.35 -6.16
N VAL A 283 -2.41 -7.37 -6.37
CA VAL A 283 -2.82 -7.82 -7.70
C VAL A 283 -3.99 -7.01 -8.31
N GLY A 284 -4.60 -6.07 -7.57
CA GLY A 284 -5.66 -5.21 -8.14
C GLY A 284 -5.14 -4.14 -9.10
N PRO A 285 -4.31 -3.20 -8.61
CA PRO A 285 -3.90 -2.00 -9.37
C PRO A 285 -3.25 -2.26 -10.73
N PRO A 286 -2.34 -3.26 -10.90
CA PRO A 286 -1.62 -3.45 -12.17
C PRO A 286 -2.50 -3.77 -13.38
N LEU A 287 -3.76 -4.20 -13.18
CA LEU A 287 -4.72 -4.48 -14.26
C LEU A 287 -5.87 -3.47 -14.34
N SER A 288 -5.98 -2.55 -13.38
CA SER A 288 -7.02 -1.53 -13.37
C SER A 288 -6.80 -0.55 -14.52
N ASP A 289 -7.82 -0.39 -15.36
CA ASP A 289 -7.85 0.54 -16.50
C ASP A 289 -8.14 2.00 -16.09
N PHE A 290 -8.19 2.20 -14.78
CA PHE A 290 -8.26 3.49 -14.12
C PHE A 290 -6.91 3.82 -13.48
N GLU A 291 -6.25 2.85 -12.83
CA GLU A 291 -5.03 3.08 -12.04
C GLU A 291 -3.74 3.00 -12.86
N MET A 292 -3.42 1.84 -13.44
CA MET A 292 -2.08 1.54 -13.97
C MET A 292 -2.05 0.91 -15.36
N SER A 293 -3.16 0.38 -15.85
CA SER A 293 -3.19 -0.41 -17.08
C SER A 293 -4.00 0.24 -18.19
N PHE A 294 -3.70 -0.08 -19.44
CA PHE A 294 -4.68 0.08 -20.52
C PHE A 294 -5.75 -1.02 -20.42
N ALA A 295 -6.96 -0.71 -20.89
CA ALA A 295 -8.10 -1.60 -20.78
C ALA A 295 -7.88 -2.91 -21.55
N GLY A 296 -8.09 -4.05 -20.89
CA GLY A 296 -7.99 -5.39 -21.48
C GLY A 296 -6.63 -6.08 -21.34
N ARG A 297 -5.64 -5.47 -20.68
CA ARG A 297 -4.37 -6.15 -20.35
C ARG A 297 -4.59 -7.22 -19.27
N THR A 298 -3.82 -8.31 -19.33
CA THR A 298 -3.87 -9.41 -18.35
C THR A 298 -2.54 -9.59 -17.61
N PHE A 299 -2.57 -10.28 -16.45
CA PHE A 299 -1.36 -10.55 -15.67
C PHE A 299 -0.33 -11.36 -16.44
N VAL A 300 -0.76 -12.29 -17.30
CA VAL A 300 0.17 -13.11 -18.09
C VAL A 300 0.93 -12.26 -19.11
N LEU A 301 0.27 -11.26 -19.70
CA LEU A 301 0.92 -10.29 -20.58
C LEU A 301 1.85 -9.34 -19.81
N LEU A 302 1.46 -8.90 -18.61
CA LEU A 302 2.34 -8.17 -17.71
C LEU A 302 3.56 -9.02 -17.32
N GLY A 303 3.38 -10.31 -17.03
CA GLY A 303 4.46 -11.27 -16.79
C GLY A 303 5.40 -11.36 -17.97
N ARG A 304 4.88 -11.50 -19.20
CA ARG A 304 5.68 -11.47 -20.43
C ARG A 304 6.53 -10.20 -20.55
N LYS A 305 5.96 -9.05 -20.19
CA LYS A 305 6.69 -7.77 -20.19
C LYS A 305 7.82 -7.79 -19.17
N MET A 306 7.49 -8.11 -17.91
CA MET A 306 8.37 -7.89 -16.78
C MET A 306 9.44 -8.95 -16.66
N VAL A 307 9.13 -10.24 -16.84
CA VAL A 307 10.10 -11.34 -16.76
C VAL A 307 11.31 -11.10 -17.67
N ALA A 308 11.09 -10.57 -18.88
CA ALA A 308 12.15 -10.26 -19.84
C ALA A 308 12.88 -8.92 -19.56
N ALA A 309 12.26 -8.01 -18.80
CA ALA A 309 12.76 -6.66 -18.58
C ALA A 309 13.94 -6.63 -17.60
N ARG A 310 14.81 -5.63 -17.80
CA ARG A 310 15.81 -5.26 -16.79
C ARG A 310 15.09 -4.59 -15.62
N ALA A 311 15.34 -5.07 -14.41
CA ALA A 311 14.67 -4.55 -13.23
C ALA A 311 15.04 -3.08 -13.02
N LEU A 312 14.01 -2.26 -12.85
CA LEU A 312 14.08 -0.81 -12.68
C LEU A 312 14.84 -0.07 -13.80
N GLY A 313 14.93 -0.64 -15.00
CA GLY A 313 15.83 -0.20 -16.08
C GLY A 313 15.73 1.27 -16.51
N LEU A 314 14.62 1.94 -16.18
CA LEU A 314 14.32 3.31 -16.57
C LEU A 314 14.45 4.35 -15.43
N GLN A 315 14.80 3.92 -14.21
CA GLN A 315 15.05 4.82 -13.08
C GLN A 315 16.39 4.55 -12.40
N HIS A 316 16.92 5.56 -11.70
CA HIS A 316 18.11 5.39 -10.87
C HIS A 316 17.77 4.70 -9.55
N VAL A 317 18.68 3.86 -9.08
CA VAL A 317 18.58 3.19 -7.79
C VAL A 317 19.76 3.60 -6.93
N ALA A 318 19.48 4.15 -5.75
CA ALA A 318 20.53 4.60 -4.85
C ALA A 318 21.43 3.42 -4.42
N PRO A 319 22.77 3.56 -4.44
CA PRO A 319 23.67 2.48 -4.04
C PRO A 319 23.59 2.16 -2.54
N ASP A 320 23.02 3.05 -1.73
CA ASP A 320 22.74 2.88 -0.30
C ASP A 320 21.26 2.55 -0.01
N ASP A 321 20.47 2.21 -1.02
CA ASP A 321 19.11 1.72 -0.82
C ASP A 321 19.10 0.47 0.07
N SER A 322 18.19 0.44 1.04
CA SER A 322 18.16 -0.58 2.10
C SER A 322 17.91 -2.02 1.61
N ALA A 323 17.31 -2.21 0.44
CA ALA A 323 17.01 -3.53 -0.13
C ALA A 323 17.65 -3.75 -1.50
N LEU A 324 17.88 -2.67 -2.27
CA LEU A 324 18.35 -2.74 -3.65
C LEU A 324 19.79 -2.25 -3.83
N GLY A 325 20.40 -1.65 -2.82
CA GLY A 325 21.71 -0.99 -2.93
C GLY A 325 22.82 -1.92 -3.45
N SER A 326 22.88 -3.16 -2.94
CA SER A 326 23.88 -4.16 -3.33
C SER A 326 23.78 -4.58 -4.81
N VAL A 327 22.58 -4.52 -5.38
CA VAL A 327 22.27 -4.91 -6.77
C VAL A 327 22.02 -3.72 -7.70
N SER A 328 22.14 -2.48 -7.19
CA SER A 328 22.04 -1.27 -8.00
C SER A 328 23.10 -1.22 -9.09
N ALA A 329 22.72 -0.71 -10.27
CA ALA A 329 23.64 -0.45 -11.37
C ALA A 329 24.19 0.98 -11.38
N ALA A 330 24.11 1.70 -10.25
CA ALA A 330 24.67 3.05 -10.10
C ALA A 330 26.13 3.11 -10.61
N PRO A 331 26.52 4.19 -11.32
CA PRO A 331 25.75 5.42 -11.57
C PRO A 331 24.71 5.32 -12.71
N GLY A 332 24.59 4.17 -13.38
CA GLY A 332 23.57 3.94 -14.41
C GLY A 332 22.15 3.78 -13.84
N THR A 333 21.19 3.52 -14.73
CA THR A 333 19.82 3.18 -14.36
C THR A 333 19.63 1.68 -14.12
N GLY A 334 18.64 1.36 -13.30
CA GLY A 334 18.19 0.02 -12.98
C GLY A 334 19.11 -0.78 -12.07
N LEU A 335 18.80 -2.08 -12.01
CA LEU A 335 19.58 -3.07 -11.27
C LEU A 335 20.54 -3.80 -12.23
N LYS A 336 21.47 -4.55 -11.65
CA LYS A 336 22.36 -5.46 -12.40
C LYS A 336 21.63 -6.69 -12.95
N SER A 337 20.41 -6.95 -12.46
CA SER A 337 19.61 -8.15 -12.77
C SER A 337 18.37 -7.83 -13.61
N LYS A 338 17.89 -8.86 -14.33
CA LYS A 338 16.54 -8.92 -14.89
C LYS A 338 15.56 -9.53 -13.87
N TYR A 339 14.26 -9.38 -14.12
CA TYR A 339 13.26 -9.94 -13.20
C TYR A 339 13.23 -11.46 -13.17
N ASP A 340 13.50 -12.16 -14.28
CA ASP A 340 13.60 -13.63 -14.27
C ASP A 340 14.64 -14.13 -13.24
N ALA A 341 15.80 -13.49 -13.17
CA ALA A 341 16.84 -13.81 -12.20
C ALA A 341 16.41 -13.49 -10.75
N MET A 342 15.73 -12.36 -10.54
CA MET A 342 15.20 -12.00 -9.21
C MET A 342 14.12 -12.98 -8.75
N ILE A 343 13.23 -13.42 -9.65
CA ILE A 343 12.19 -14.42 -9.36
C ILE A 343 12.84 -15.76 -8.96
N ARG A 344 13.86 -16.22 -9.69
CA ARG A 344 14.59 -17.47 -9.35
C ARG A 344 15.32 -17.41 -7.99
N ALA A 345 15.72 -16.21 -7.57
CA ALA A 345 16.32 -16.00 -6.26
C ALA A 345 15.28 -16.01 -5.14
N ALA A 346 14.13 -15.37 -5.37
CA ALA A 346 13.10 -15.14 -4.35
C ALA A 346 12.08 -16.27 -4.19
N ILE A 347 11.69 -16.93 -5.27
CA ILE A 347 10.51 -17.81 -5.30
C ILE A 347 10.93 -19.28 -5.40
N GLN A 348 10.23 -20.16 -4.69
CA GLN A 348 10.44 -21.61 -4.77
C GLN A 348 10.22 -22.11 -6.19
N SER A 349 11.07 -23.04 -6.64
CA SER A 349 11.09 -23.51 -8.04
C SER A 349 9.79 -24.17 -8.47
N GLU A 350 9.02 -24.76 -7.54
CA GLU A 350 7.72 -25.36 -7.85
C GLU A 350 6.69 -24.39 -8.48
N TRP A 351 6.94 -23.06 -8.39
CA TRP A 351 6.04 -22.02 -8.91
C TRP A 351 6.50 -21.37 -10.22
N TRP A 352 7.67 -21.74 -10.76
CA TRP A 352 8.17 -21.14 -12.01
C TRP A 352 9.03 -22.08 -12.88
N ASP A 353 9.58 -23.17 -12.31
CA ASP A 353 10.59 -24.00 -12.95
C ASP A 353 9.97 -25.13 -13.78
N SER A 354 9.49 -24.78 -14.96
CA SER A 354 8.99 -25.74 -15.94
C SER A 354 9.48 -25.40 -17.34
N SER A 355 9.91 -26.43 -18.09
CA SER A 355 10.21 -26.32 -19.52
C SER A 355 8.96 -26.42 -20.41
N SER A 356 7.80 -26.72 -19.84
CA SER A 356 6.54 -26.77 -20.59
C SER A 356 6.17 -25.39 -21.13
N VAL A 357 5.51 -25.38 -22.28
CA VAL A 357 4.94 -24.15 -22.86
C VAL A 357 3.45 -24.13 -22.54
N ILE A 358 2.96 -23.04 -21.97
CA ILE A 358 1.56 -22.89 -21.59
C ILE A 358 0.86 -22.05 -22.65
N GLN A 359 -0.09 -22.64 -23.35
CA GLN A 359 -0.93 -21.94 -24.31
C GLN A 359 -2.22 -21.48 -23.64
N ILE A 360 -2.56 -20.19 -23.79
CA ILE A 360 -3.89 -19.66 -23.43
C ILE A 360 -4.78 -19.76 -24.66
N ASN A 361 -5.90 -20.47 -24.53
CA ASN A 361 -6.90 -20.64 -25.58
C ASN A 361 -7.86 -19.42 -25.61
N PRO A 362 -8.61 -19.21 -26.70
CA PRO A 362 -9.53 -18.06 -26.81
C PRO A 362 -10.62 -17.99 -25.72
N ASP A 363 -10.98 -19.13 -25.11
CA ASP A 363 -11.92 -19.23 -24.00
C ASP A 363 -11.28 -18.99 -22.62
N GLY A 364 -9.98 -18.68 -22.58
CA GLY A 364 -9.21 -18.49 -21.35
C GLY A 364 -8.65 -19.77 -20.73
N SER A 365 -9.00 -20.95 -21.24
CA SER A 365 -8.46 -22.22 -20.76
C SER A 365 -6.98 -22.37 -21.10
N LEU A 366 -6.26 -23.17 -20.30
CA LEU A 366 -4.84 -23.43 -20.49
C LEU A 366 -4.60 -24.81 -21.11
N THR A 367 -3.75 -24.86 -22.12
CA THR A 367 -3.19 -26.11 -22.66
C THR A 367 -1.70 -26.17 -22.34
N ILE A 368 -1.27 -27.26 -21.69
CA ILE A 368 0.13 -27.50 -21.35
C ILE A 368 0.77 -28.28 -22.51
N LEU A 369 1.71 -27.63 -23.19
CA LEU A 369 2.44 -28.18 -24.33
C LEU A 369 3.83 -28.67 -23.87
N PRO A 370 4.41 -29.64 -24.59
CA PRO A 370 5.77 -30.11 -24.31
C PRO A 370 6.81 -28.99 -24.50
N ALA A 371 7.99 -29.21 -23.92
CA ALA A 371 9.13 -28.33 -24.12
C ALA A 371 9.48 -28.21 -25.61
N GLY A 372 9.88 -27.01 -26.04
CA GLY A 372 10.24 -26.75 -27.44
C GLY A 372 9.07 -26.51 -28.39
N ALA A 373 7.83 -26.46 -27.90
CA ALA A 373 6.70 -26.00 -28.71
C ALA A 373 7.00 -24.60 -29.30
N ALA A 374 6.67 -24.41 -30.58
CA ALA A 374 7.00 -23.18 -31.31
C ALA A 374 6.44 -21.93 -30.60
N ALA A 375 7.19 -20.83 -30.63
CA ALA A 375 6.74 -19.56 -30.06
C ALA A 375 5.44 -19.08 -30.75
N ALA A 376 4.51 -18.56 -29.95
CA ALA A 376 3.29 -17.92 -30.43
C ALA A 376 2.84 -16.83 -29.45
N GLN A 377 2.05 -15.87 -29.92
CA GLN A 377 1.59 -14.76 -29.08
C GLN A 377 0.74 -15.20 -27.88
N ASN A 378 0.06 -16.34 -27.96
CA ASN A 378 -0.72 -16.91 -26.86
C ASN A 378 0.02 -18.02 -26.09
N ARG A 379 1.33 -18.15 -26.26
CA ARG A 379 2.17 -19.14 -25.58
C ARG A 379 3.14 -18.48 -24.61
N PHE A 380 3.26 -19.06 -23.43
CA PHE A 380 3.94 -18.46 -22.29
C PHE A 380 4.75 -19.52 -21.54
N SER A 381 5.77 -19.07 -20.83
CA SER A 381 6.42 -19.82 -19.76
C SER A 381 5.52 -19.88 -18.52
N MET A 382 5.77 -20.87 -17.66
CA MET A 382 5.09 -20.96 -16.37
C MET A 382 5.30 -19.71 -15.49
N MET A 383 6.49 -19.10 -15.54
CA MET A 383 6.81 -17.88 -14.79
C MET A 383 5.92 -16.69 -15.20
N GLU A 384 5.60 -16.57 -16.49
CA GLU A 384 4.69 -15.53 -16.99
C GLU A 384 3.24 -15.81 -16.59
N VAL A 385 2.80 -17.06 -16.63
CA VAL A 385 1.44 -17.46 -16.24
C VAL A 385 1.20 -17.25 -14.74
N ASN A 386 2.16 -17.63 -13.90
CA ASN A 386 2.09 -17.46 -12.45
C ASN A 386 2.50 -16.05 -11.99
N PHE A 387 2.61 -15.08 -12.89
CA PHE A 387 3.15 -13.78 -12.53
C PHE A 387 2.28 -13.05 -11.49
N SER A 388 0.96 -13.27 -11.45
CA SER A 388 0.09 -12.73 -10.39
C SER A 388 0.47 -13.24 -8.99
N LEU A 389 0.73 -14.54 -8.84
CA LEU A 389 1.16 -15.17 -7.58
C LEU A 389 2.51 -14.59 -7.14
N ILE A 390 3.47 -14.56 -8.07
CA ILE A 390 4.82 -14.05 -7.83
C ILE A 390 4.78 -12.57 -7.45
N TRP A 391 4.01 -11.77 -8.19
CA TRP A 391 3.78 -10.35 -7.93
C TRP A 391 3.18 -10.13 -6.55
N GLY A 392 2.03 -10.77 -6.27
CA GLY A 392 1.29 -10.58 -5.02
C GLY A 392 2.14 -10.89 -3.80
N LEU A 393 2.81 -12.04 -3.79
CA LEU A 393 3.66 -12.44 -2.67
C LEU A 393 4.90 -11.55 -2.51
N SER A 394 5.59 -11.20 -3.60
CA SER A 394 6.79 -10.38 -3.50
C SER A 394 6.46 -8.97 -3.02
N VAL A 395 5.41 -8.35 -3.58
CA VAL A 395 4.95 -7.01 -3.17
C VAL A 395 4.43 -7.04 -1.73
N GLN A 396 3.76 -8.11 -1.30
CA GLN A 396 3.41 -8.32 0.12
C GLN A 396 4.65 -8.33 1.02
N GLU A 397 5.69 -9.09 0.70
CA GLU A 397 6.90 -9.12 1.54
C GLU A 397 7.56 -7.75 1.65
N TYR A 398 7.59 -6.99 0.54
CA TYR A 398 8.06 -5.61 0.59
C TYR A 398 7.17 -4.73 1.48
N MET A 399 5.86 -4.74 1.29
CA MET A 399 4.93 -3.93 2.08
C MET A 399 4.90 -4.33 3.56
N ALA A 400 5.11 -5.61 3.89
CA ALA A 400 5.25 -6.10 5.25
C ALA A 400 6.49 -5.56 5.97
N SER A 401 7.50 -5.07 5.24
CA SER A 401 8.65 -4.38 5.82
C SER A 401 8.38 -2.90 6.16
N LEU A 402 7.26 -2.33 5.69
CA LEU A 402 6.90 -0.93 5.85
C LEU A 402 6.12 -0.69 7.15
N VAL A 403 6.73 -1.06 8.28
CA VAL A 403 6.17 -0.87 9.62
C VAL A 403 6.76 0.39 10.27
N SER A 404 5.87 1.26 10.74
CA SER A 404 6.19 2.45 11.52
C SER A 404 5.65 2.27 12.95
N ASP A 405 6.52 1.78 13.83
CA ASP A 405 6.21 1.35 15.20
C ASP A 405 6.91 2.19 16.29
N ASN A 406 7.42 3.36 15.93
CA ASN A 406 8.23 4.19 16.83
C ASN A 406 7.74 5.65 16.88
N SER A 407 6.43 5.85 16.76
CA SER A 407 5.80 7.16 16.93
C SER A 407 5.99 7.68 18.37
N ARG A 408 5.64 8.95 18.61
CA ARG A 408 5.67 9.52 19.97
C ARG A 408 4.66 8.83 20.90
N VAL A 409 3.57 8.30 20.35
CA VAL A 409 2.58 7.52 21.09
C VAL A 409 3.17 6.17 21.48
N ASP A 410 3.86 5.47 20.56
CA ASP A 410 4.58 4.23 20.87
C ASP A 410 5.56 4.43 22.02
N GLN A 411 6.45 5.41 21.88
CA GLN A 411 7.47 5.71 22.91
C GLN A 411 6.84 6.02 24.26
N PHE A 412 5.71 6.75 24.29
CA PHE A 412 4.98 7.06 25.52
C PHE A 412 4.39 5.81 26.18
N LEU A 413 3.80 4.93 25.38
CA LEU A 413 3.21 3.66 25.84
C LEU A 413 4.29 2.66 26.27
N GLU A 414 5.50 2.74 25.72
CA GLU A 414 6.70 2.00 26.15
C GLU A 414 7.39 2.59 27.39
N GLY A 415 6.84 3.66 27.99
CA GLY A 415 7.31 4.22 29.25
C GLY A 415 8.07 5.53 29.17
N ASN A 416 8.37 6.06 27.98
CA ASN A 416 8.91 7.42 27.84
C ASN A 416 7.79 8.47 28.04
N ARG A 417 7.47 8.75 29.31
CA ARG A 417 6.38 9.68 29.69
C ARG A 417 6.57 11.11 29.18
N SER A 418 7.79 11.49 28.77
CA SER A 418 8.07 12.80 28.16
C SER A 418 7.85 12.87 26.66
N ALA A 419 7.57 11.73 25.98
CA ALA A 419 7.36 11.69 24.54
C ALA A 419 6.12 12.47 24.09
N LEU A 420 5.08 12.53 24.93
CA LEU A 420 3.86 13.32 24.69
C LEU A 420 3.83 14.55 25.60
N THR A 421 3.44 15.69 25.01
CA THR A 421 3.15 16.93 25.72
C THR A 421 1.90 16.76 26.60
N ALA A 422 1.71 17.66 27.57
CA ALA A 422 0.50 17.64 28.40
C ALA A 422 -0.80 17.79 27.59
N GLN A 423 -0.77 18.50 26.46
CA GLN A 423 -1.93 18.61 25.57
C GLN A 423 -2.23 17.29 24.87
N GLU A 424 -1.22 16.63 24.32
CA GLU A 424 -1.39 15.34 23.64
C GLU A 424 -1.85 14.24 24.61
N GLN A 425 -1.35 14.24 25.85
CA GLN A 425 -1.84 13.32 26.90
C GLN A 425 -3.31 13.57 27.23
N ARG A 426 -3.75 14.84 27.32
CA ARG A 426 -5.18 15.16 27.46
C ARG A 426 -5.99 14.69 26.25
N GLY A 427 -5.48 14.88 25.04
CA GLY A 427 -6.10 14.40 23.80
C GLY A 427 -6.26 12.88 23.79
N MET A 428 -5.22 12.16 24.20
CA MET A 428 -5.26 10.69 24.36
C MET A 428 -6.30 10.27 25.40
N GLY A 429 -6.40 10.97 26.54
CA GLY A 429 -7.45 10.71 27.54
C GLY A 429 -8.87 10.97 27.03
N ILE A 430 -9.07 11.92 26.10
CA ILE A 430 -10.34 12.10 25.41
C ILE A 430 -10.60 10.92 24.47
N PHE A 431 -9.59 10.55 23.67
CA PHE A 431 -9.67 9.48 22.68
C PHE A 431 -10.08 8.13 23.30
N THR A 432 -9.48 7.76 24.42
CA THR A 432 -9.77 6.50 25.14
C THR A 432 -10.92 6.62 26.14
N GLY A 433 -11.34 7.83 26.47
CA GLY A 433 -12.38 8.12 27.47
C GLY A 433 -13.66 8.64 26.82
N LYS A 434 -14.00 9.91 27.11
CA LYS A 434 -15.29 10.52 26.73
C LYS A 434 -15.55 10.60 25.23
N GLY A 435 -14.49 10.59 24.40
CA GLY A 435 -14.62 10.58 22.94
C GLY A 435 -14.95 9.21 22.35
N GLN A 436 -14.73 8.13 23.12
CA GLN A 436 -14.99 6.74 22.71
C GLN A 436 -14.33 6.32 21.38
N CYS A 437 -13.31 7.05 20.92
CA CYS A 437 -12.65 6.81 19.65
C CYS A 437 -12.00 5.42 19.60
N SER A 438 -11.46 4.97 20.74
CA SER A 438 -10.82 3.66 20.88
C SER A 438 -11.76 2.46 20.78
N LYS A 439 -13.08 2.65 20.72
CA LYS A 439 -14.02 1.56 20.41
C LYS A 439 -13.79 1.00 19.01
N CYS A 440 -13.48 1.88 18.05
CA CYS A 440 -13.19 1.51 16.67
C CYS A 440 -11.69 1.60 16.35
N HIS A 441 -10.99 2.54 16.99
CA HIS A 441 -9.56 2.81 16.77
C HIS A 441 -8.69 2.42 17.98
N GLY A 442 -9.00 1.28 18.60
CA GLY A 442 -8.29 0.77 19.78
C GLY A 442 -7.10 -0.13 19.44
N GLY A 443 -6.45 -0.63 20.49
CA GLY A 443 -5.33 -1.56 20.35
C GLY A 443 -4.04 -0.89 19.92
N ALA A 444 -3.09 -1.71 19.48
CA ALA A 444 -1.78 -1.26 19.03
C ALA A 444 -1.79 -0.78 17.56
N GLU A 445 -2.68 -1.38 16.76
CA GLU A 445 -2.88 -1.08 15.35
C GLU A 445 -3.84 0.09 15.12
N THR A 446 -4.48 0.59 16.18
CA THR A 446 -5.45 1.71 16.14
C THR A 446 -6.63 1.47 15.20
N THR A 447 -7.06 0.21 15.07
CA THR A 447 -8.20 -0.22 14.25
C THR A 447 -8.76 -1.55 14.77
N ALA A 448 -10.07 -1.70 14.75
CA ALA A 448 -10.75 -2.98 14.99
C ALA A 448 -10.77 -3.89 13.75
N ALA A 449 -10.35 -3.38 12.58
CA ALA A 449 -10.20 -4.16 11.35
C ALA A 449 -8.82 -4.85 11.20
N SER A 450 -8.03 -4.90 12.29
CA SER A 450 -6.73 -5.56 12.29
C SER A 450 -6.84 -7.08 12.35
N VAL A 451 -5.81 -7.79 11.87
CA VAL A 451 -5.71 -9.25 11.98
C VAL A 451 -5.82 -9.70 13.43
N SER A 452 -5.10 -9.05 14.35
CA SER A 452 -5.11 -9.42 15.77
C SER A 452 -6.49 -9.25 16.42
N ASN A 453 -7.20 -8.16 16.11
CA ASN A 453 -8.52 -7.91 16.67
C ASN A 453 -9.54 -8.89 16.08
N VAL A 454 -9.50 -9.15 14.77
CA VAL A 454 -10.39 -10.13 14.13
C VAL A 454 -10.14 -11.55 14.66
N GLN A 455 -8.88 -11.93 14.89
CA GLN A 455 -8.56 -13.23 15.51
C GLN A 455 -9.08 -13.33 16.96
N ALA A 456 -9.00 -12.23 17.73
CA ALA A 456 -9.41 -12.22 19.12
C ALA A 456 -10.92 -12.12 19.33
N LYS A 457 -11.63 -11.40 18.44
CA LYS A 457 -13.05 -11.03 18.64
C LYS A 457 -13.98 -11.44 17.51
N GLY A 458 -13.46 -12.01 16.43
CA GLY A 458 -14.20 -12.23 15.19
C GLY A 458 -14.31 -10.96 14.35
N LEU A 459 -14.96 -11.11 13.19
CA LEU A 459 -15.35 -9.96 12.38
C LEU A 459 -16.34 -9.10 13.16
N VAL A 460 -16.25 -7.77 12.97
CA VAL A 460 -17.24 -6.87 13.53
C VAL A 460 -18.58 -7.17 12.86
N SER A 461 -19.52 -7.75 13.60
CA SER A 461 -20.82 -8.17 13.09
C SER A 461 -21.90 -7.88 14.14
N ASP A 462 -22.29 -6.61 14.30
CA ASP A 462 -23.44 -6.21 15.13
C ASP A 462 -24.01 -4.85 14.67
N ASP A 463 -25.28 -4.58 15.01
CA ASP A 463 -26.11 -3.37 14.75
C ASP A 463 -25.50 -1.99 15.14
N SER A 464 -24.23 -1.98 15.53
CA SER A 464 -23.41 -0.79 15.81
C SER A 464 -22.60 -0.31 14.60
N ASP A 465 -22.62 -1.03 13.49
CA ASP A 465 -22.07 -0.55 12.22
C ASP A 465 -23.03 0.45 11.56
N THR A 466 -22.94 1.71 12.00
CA THR A 466 -23.66 2.83 11.35
C THR A 466 -22.96 3.32 10.07
N GLY A 467 -22.18 2.47 9.40
CA GLY A 467 -21.60 2.75 8.08
C GLY A 467 -20.09 3.01 8.06
N PHE A 468 -19.33 2.56 9.07
CA PHE A 468 -17.86 2.70 9.08
C PHE A 468 -17.11 1.36 9.19
N PHE A 469 -17.79 0.26 9.51
CA PHE A 469 -17.23 -1.09 9.46
C PHE A 469 -17.64 -1.87 8.22
N ASN A 470 -18.51 -1.32 7.37
CA ASN A 470 -18.87 -1.97 6.13
C ASN A 470 -17.75 -1.81 5.09
N THR A 471 -16.70 -2.63 5.25
CA THR A 471 -15.72 -2.91 4.20
C THR A 471 -16.33 -3.93 3.23
N GLY A 472 -17.41 -3.52 2.56
CA GLY A 472 -18.21 -4.30 1.62
C GLY A 472 -19.27 -3.46 0.93
#